data_AF-A0A7E4UL92-F1
#
_entry.id   AF-A0A7E4UL92-F1
#
_cell.length_a   1.000
_cell.length_b   1.000
_cell.length_c   1.000
_cell.angle_alpha   90.00
_cell.angle_beta   90.00
_cell.angle_gamma   90.00
#
_symmetry.space_group_name_H-M   'P 1'
#
loop_
_entity.id
_entity.type
_entity.pdbx_description
1 polymer ?
#
loop_
_entity_poly.entity_id
_entity_poly.type
_entity_poly.pdbx_seq_one_letter_code
_entity_poly.pdbx_strand_id
1 'polypeptide(L)' 'MASIDDIRKVYEQHDDDKNGVLTFQEAQSALQALGNLARNPSSFEDDFNRLSKNGVIGFDEFKQLANLTA' A
#
# COMPACT_ATOMS: atom_id res chain seq x y z
N MET A 1 7.87 11.11 6.72
CA MET A 1 7.44 10.82 5.34
C MET A 1 8.31 9.69 4.82
N ALA A 2 7.70 8.58 4.42
CA ALA A 2 8.41 7.54 3.69
C ALA A 2 8.87 8.12 2.35
N SER A 3 10.09 7.81 1.92
CA SER A 3 10.58 8.30 0.62
C SER A 3 9.89 7.53 -0.51
N ILE A 4 9.77 8.15 -1.68
CA ILE A 4 9.22 7.47 -2.87
C ILE A 4 10.06 6.21 -3.21
N ASP A 5 11.38 6.22 -2.95
CA ASP A 5 12.25 5.05 -3.14
C ASP A 5 11.86 3.89 -2.21
N ASP A 6 11.59 4.18 -0.93
CA ASP A 6 11.17 3.18 0.06
C ASP A 6 9.81 2.59 -0.32
N ILE A 7 8.84 3.45 -0.68
CA ILE A 7 7.50 3.02 -1.12
C ILE A 7 7.60 2.14 -2.35
N ARG A 8 8.43 2.53 -3.32
CA ARG A 8 8.65 1.79 -4.56
C ARG A 8 9.33 0.44 -4.30
N LYS A 9 10.38 0.39 -3.48
CA LYS A 9 11.05 -0.87 -3.13
C LYS A 9 10.11 -1.86 -2.47
N VAL A 10 9.29 -1.38 -1.55
CA VAL A 10 8.36 -2.23 -0.81
C VAL A 10 7.22 -2.67 -1.71
N TYR A 11 6.71 -1.78 -2.55
CA TYR A 11 5.75 -2.13 -3.60
C TYR A 11 6.29 -3.22 -4.54
N GLU A 12 7.48 -3.02 -5.13
CA GLU A 12 8.11 -3.99 -6.04
C GLU A 12 8.51 -5.30 -5.36
N GLN A 13 8.74 -5.31 -4.04
CA GLN A 13 9.00 -6.53 -3.28
C GLN A 13 7.74 -7.34 -2.98
N HIS A 14 6.58 -6.69 -2.89
CA HIS A 14 5.31 -7.33 -2.56
C HIS A 14 4.45 -7.63 -3.80
N ASP A 15 4.75 -7.04 -4.95
CA ASP A 15 4.13 -7.32 -6.26
C ASP A 15 4.70 -8.64 -6.83
N ASP A 16 4.32 -9.78 -6.25
CA ASP A 16 4.91 -11.10 -6.57
C ASP A 16 4.62 -11.52 -8.02
N ASP A 17 3.43 -11.19 -8.52
CA ASP A 17 2.98 -11.50 -9.88
C ASP A 17 3.52 -10.52 -10.94
N LYS A 18 4.22 -9.45 -10.53
CA LYS A 18 4.73 -8.38 -11.41
C LYS A 18 3.68 -7.79 -12.33
N ASN A 19 2.43 -7.81 -11.89
CA ASN A 19 1.28 -7.28 -12.60
C ASN A 19 1.17 -5.76 -12.43
N GLY A 20 1.98 -5.15 -11.55
CA GLY A 20 1.95 -3.73 -11.26
C GLY A 20 0.68 -3.33 -10.51
N VAL A 21 0.11 -4.23 -9.70
CA VAL A 21 -1.00 -3.96 -8.79
C VAL A 21 -0.89 -4.83 -7.53
N LEU A 22 -1.10 -4.22 -6.37
CA LEU A 22 -1.17 -4.94 -5.10
C LEU A 22 -2.61 -5.27 -4.74
N THR A 23 -2.87 -6.52 -4.38
CA THR A 23 -4.11 -6.91 -3.70
C THR A 23 -4.16 -6.37 -2.28
N PHE A 24 -5.32 -6.45 -1.64
CA PHE A 24 -5.49 -6.04 -0.23
C PHE A 24 -4.44 -6.65 0.71
N GLN A 25 -4.16 -7.95 0.57
CA GLN A 25 -3.17 -8.64 1.42
C GLN A 25 -1.73 -8.20 1.12
N GLU A 26 -1.40 -7.98 -0.15
CA GLU A 26 -0.06 -7.51 -0.56
C GLU A 26 0.16 -6.06 -0.11
N ALA A 27 -0.83 -5.18 -0.29
CA ALA A 27 -0.79 -3.80 0.16
C ALA A 27 -0.69 -3.69 1.69
N GLN A 28 -1.44 -4.52 2.43
CA GLN A 28 -1.35 -4.59 3.88
C GLN A 28 0.06 -5.01 4.33
N SER A 29 0.59 -6.07 3.73
CA SER A 29 1.94 -6.58 4.05
C SER A 29 3.03 -5.55 3.71
N ALA A 30 2.90 -4.90 2.55
CA ALA A 30 3.76 -3.82 2.10
C ALA A 30 3.75 -2.63 3.07
N LEU A 31 2.57 -2.17 3.50
CA LEU A 31 2.48 -1.09 4.49
C LEU A 31 3.05 -1.47 5.85
N GLN A 32 2.87 -2.73 6.28
CA GLN A 32 3.51 -3.23 7.51
C GLN A 32 5.04 -3.27 7.38
N ALA A 33 5.57 -3.66 6.22
CA ALA A 33 7.00 -3.69 5.93
C ALA A 33 7.63 -2.28 5.83
N LEU A 34 6.86 -1.29 5.34
CA LEU A 34 7.23 0.13 5.30
C LEU A 34 7.40 0.76 6.70
N GLY A 35 6.88 0.12 7.74
CA GLY A 35 7.17 0.43 9.13
C GLY A 35 6.16 1.36 9.81
N ASN A 36 5.63 0.87 10.92
CA ASN A 36 5.17 1.64 12.09
C ASN A 36 3.96 2.60 11.99
N LEU A 37 3.26 2.74 10.87
CA LEU A 37 2.08 3.62 10.75
C LEU A 37 0.72 2.91 10.67
N ALA A 38 0.68 1.59 10.81
CA ALA A 38 -0.56 0.83 11.00
C ALA A 38 -1.14 1.09 12.39
N ARG A 39 -1.54 2.33 12.66
CA ARG A 39 -2.09 2.74 13.97
C ARG A 39 -3.59 2.47 14.10
N ASN A 40 -4.24 1.88 13.09
CA ASN A 40 -5.50 1.18 13.28
C ASN A 40 -5.85 0.29 12.07
N PRO A 41 -6.15 -1.01 12.28
CA PRO A 41 -6.69 -1.88 11.22
C PRO A 41 -8.07 -1.41 10.71
N SER A 42 -8.76 -0.55 11.45
CA SER A 42 -10.12 -0.10 11.11
C SER A 42 -10.20 0.98 10.03
N SER A 43 -9.09 1.65 9.68
CA SER A 43 -9.10 2.70 8.63
C SER A 43 -8.42 2.28 7.34
N PHE A 44 -7.42 1.39 7.40
CA PHE A 44 -6.75 0.88 6.19
C PHE A 44 -7.72 0.24 5.21
N GLU A 45 -8.68 -0.55 5.69
CA GLU A 45 -9.67 -1.18 4.81
C GLU A 45 -10.54 -0.14 4.10
N ASP A 46 -10.95 0.93 4.78
CA ASP A 46 -11.75 2.00 4.18
C ASP A 46 -10.94 2.81 3.16
N ASP A 47 -9.71 3.21 3.51
CA ASP A 47 -8.79 3.91 2.62
C ASP A 47 -8.43 3.06 1.39
N PHE A 48 -8.15 1.76 1.60
CA PHE A 48 -7.89 0.81 0.52
C PHE A 48 -9.10 0.66 -0.37
N ASN A 49 -10.29 0.45 0.17
CA ASN A 49 -11.50 0.24 -0.63
C ASN A 49 -11.90 1.52 -1.39
N ARG A 50 -11.53 2.69 -0.86
CA ARG A 50 -11.75 3.99 -1.52
C ARG A 50 -10.81 4.22 -2.70
N LEU A 51 -9.58 3.72 -2.63
CA LEU A 51 -8.57 3.85 -3.67
C LEU A 51 -8.60 2.67 -4.66
N SER A 52 -8.95 1.48 -4.18
CA SER A 52 -8.94 0.25 -4.95
C SER A 52 -9.95 0.27 -6.09
N LYS A 53 -9.49 -0.22 -7.24
CA LYS A 53 -10.34 -0.59 -8.36
C LYS A 53 -10.29 -2.10 -8.53
N ASN A 54 -11.42 -2.76 -8.31
CA ASN A 54 -11.58 -4.22 -8.42
C ASN A 54 -10.79 -5.04 -7.38
N GLY A 55 -10.58 -4.51 -6.18
CA GLY A 55 -9.90 -5.23 -5.09
C GLY A 55 -8.36 -5.20 -5.17
N VAL A 56 -7.82 -4.43 -6.11
CA VAL A 56 -6.38 -4.16 -6.25
C VAL A 56 -6.11 -2.66 -6.30
N ILE A 57 -4.88 -2.26 -5.99
CA ILE A 57 -4.39 -0.88 -6.06
C ILE A 57 -3.08 -0.83 -6.86
N GLY A 58 -2.92 0.19 -7.69
CA GLY A 58 -1.65 0.44 -8.37
C GLY A 58 -0.64 1.14 -7.48
N PHE A 59 0.56 1.37 -8.03
CA PHE A 59 1.61 2.14 -7.35
C PHE A 59 1.16 3.56 -6.97
N ASP A 60 0.29 4.19 -7.76
CA ASP A 60 -0.18 5.54 -7.46
C ASP A 60 -1.09 5.60 -6.22
N GLU A 61 -2.08 4.71 -6.18
CA GLU A 61 -2.92 4.50 -5.00
C GLU A 61 -2.12 4.07 -3.77
N PHE A 62 -1.14 3.17 -3.93
CA PHE A 62 -0.28 2.74 -2.83
C PHE A 62 0.55 3.89 -2.25
N LYS A 63 1.10 4.76 -3.11
CA LYS A 63 1.76 6.01 -2.67
C LYS A 63 0.78 6.89 -1.91
N GLN A 64 -0.45 7.06 -2.39
CA GLN A 64 -1.46 7.87 -1.70
C GLN A 64 -1.76 7.30 -0.31
N LEU A 65 -1.94 5.98 -0.20
CA LEU A 65 -2.12 5.27 1.08
C LEU A 65 -0.95 5.49 2.05
N ALA A 66 0.29 5.40 1.56
CA ALA A 66 1.50 5.66 2.34
C ALA A 66 1.70 7.13 2.72
N ASN A 67 1.12 8.07 1.94
CA ASN A 67 1.18 9.51 2.22
C ASN A 67 -0.01 10.02 3.06
N LEU A 68 -1.16 9.34 3.03
CA LEU A 68 -2.36 9.65 3.83
C LEU A 68 -2.12 9.47 5.33
N THR A 69 -1.09 8.71 5.69
CA THR A 69 -0.68 8.42 7.07
C THR A 69 0.45 9.32 7.59
N ALA A 70 0.84 10.38 6.85
CA ALA A 70 1.93 11.31 7.20
C ALA A 70 1.46 12.63 7.84
#